data_AF-A0A6H2H228-F1
#
_entry.id   AF-A0A6H2H228-F1
#
_cell.length_a   1.000
_cell.length_b   1.000
_cell.length_c   1.000
_cell.angle_alpha   90.00
_cell.angle_beta   90.00
_cell.angle_gamma   90.00
#
_symmetry.space_group_name_H-M   'P 1'
#
loop_
_entity.id
_entity.type
_entity.pdbx_description
1 polymer ?
#
loop_
_entity_poly.entity_id
_entity_poly.type
_entity_poly.pdbx_seq_one_letter_code
_entity_poly.pdbx_strand_id
1 'polypeptide(L)'
;MMTERQTMPHPILLEARQTALNQLLLTYDKPADLASAMNVSNYWIRSNMEPVGIASVGMKDALTPENAIRPDLAMITLADQTMTRFYLTFRINAVSGILYTVLPCFVSLQGMSGYTGENWAPFSRNMFIGM
;
A
#
# COMPACT_ATOMS: atom_id res chain seq x y z
N MET A 1 2.40 20.52 -23.09
CA MET A 1 1.17 20.77 -22.32
C MET A 1 1.27 19.94 -21.05
N MET A 2 1.61 20.55 -19.92
CA MET A 2 1.56 19.90 -18.62
C MET A 2 0.09 19.84 -18.21
N THR A 3 -0.48 18.64 -18.22
CA THR A 3 -1.87 18.40 -17.82
C THR A 3 -2.07 18.83 -16.36
N GLU A 4 -3.21 19.42 -16.05
CA GLU A 4 -3.64 20.02 -14.77
C GLU A 4 -3.69 19.06 -13.56
N ARG A 5 -2.88 17.98 -13.52
CA ARG A 5 -2.67 17.16 -12.33
C ARG A 5 -1.70 17.82 -11.35
N GLN A 6 -1.84 19.13 -11.15
CA GLN A 6 -1.21 19.83 -10.05
C GLN A 6 -1.86 19.37 -8.73
N THR A 7 -1.29 18.28 -8.22
CA THR A 7 -0.82 18.16 -6.84
C THR A 7 -1.85 18.44 -5.76
N MET A 8 -2.95 17.68 -5.72
CA MET A 8 -3.65 17.50 -4.44
C MET A 8 -2.60 17.00 -3.44
N PRO A 9 -2.38 17.69 -2.31
CA PRO A 9 -1.47 17.22 -1.28
C PRO A 9 -1.91 15.82 -0.83
N HIS A 10 -0.98 14.89 -0.87
CA HIS A 10 -1.21 13.51 -0.47
C HIS A 10 0.01 12.96 0.28
N PRO A 11 -0.19 11.95 1.14
CA PRO A 11 0.90 11.20 1.73
C PRO A 11 1.62 10.35 0.68
N ILE A 12 2.94 10.34 0.73
CA ILE A 12 3.81 9.49 -0.08
C ILE A 12 4.38 8.41 0.83
N LEU A 13 4.22 7.15 0.44
CA LEU A 13 4.81 6.00 1.10
C LEU A 13 6.33 6.11 1.03
N LEU A 14 6.98 6.23 2.17
CA LEU A 14 8.44 6.21 2.28
C LEU A 14 8.97 4.79 2.29
N GLU A 15 8.30 3.88 3.01
CA GLU A 15 8.76 2.51 3.19
C GLU A 15 7.59 1.56 3.47
N ALA A 16 7.66 0.35 2.90
CA ALA A 16 6.90 -0.80 3.34
C ALA A 16 7.86 -1.89 3.81
N ARG A 17 7.92 -2.13 5.12
CA ARG A 17 8.85 -3.07 5.74
C ARG A 17 8.11 -4.26 6.31
N GLN A 18 8.51 -5.47 5.95
CA GLN A 18 7.95 -6.67 6.57
C GLN A 18 8.39 -6.78 8.04
N THR A 19 7.43 -6.93 8.94
CA THR A 19 7.65 -7.04 10.40
C THR A 19 7.33 -8.43 10.93
N ALA A 20 6.51 -9.20 10.21
CA ALA A 20 6.25 -10.62 10.44
C ALA A 20 5.90 -11.30 9.11
N LEU A 21 5.79 -12.63 9.10
CA LEU A 21 5.48 -13.39 7.87
C LEU A 21 4.22 -12.89 7.15
N ASN A 22 3.23 -12.40 7.88
CA ASN A 22 1.97 -11.88 7.36
C ASN A 22 1.75 -10.39 7.68
N GLN A 23 2.79 -9.61 7.97
CA GLN A 23 2.61 -8.22 8.38
C GLN A 23 3.65 -7.28 7.76
N LEU A 24 3.17 -6.13 7.30
CA LEU A 24 3.97 -5.01 6.84
C LEU A 24 3.72 -3.79 7.73
N LEU A 25 4.78 -3.04 8.02
CA LEU A 25 4.71 -1.68 8.51
C LEU A 25 4.84 -0.72 7.32
N LEU A 26 3.81 0.07 7.08
CA LEU A 26 3.77 1.14 6.08
C LEU A 26 4.11 2.46 6.76
N THR A 27 5.04 3.23 6.20
CA THR A 27 5.43 4.55 6.71
C THR A 27 5.27 5.60 5.61
N TYR A 28 4.51 6.65 5.87
CA TYR A 28 4.28 7.79 4.97
C TYR A 28 5.06 9.04 5.40
N ASP A 29 5.28 9.96 4.47
CA ASP A 29 5.95 11.25 4.71
C ASP A 29 5.09 12.24 5.51
N LYS A 30 3.76 12.07 5.48
CA LYS A 30 2.77 12.96 6.07
C LYS A 30 1.62 12.16 6.70
N PRO A 31 0.88 12.76 7.66
CA PRO A 31 -0.32 12.15 8.22
C PRO A 31 -1.36 11.82 7.14
N ALA A 32 -1.80 10.57 7.10
CA ALA A 32 -2.84 10.11 6.20
C ALA A 32 -4.22 10.21 6.86
N ASP A 33 -5.26 10.40 6.05
CA ASP A 33 -6.64 10.25 6.49
C ASP A 33 -6.92 8.78 6.85
N LEU A 34 -7.56 8.55 8.00
CA LEU A 34 -7.76 7.20 8.54
C LEU A 34 -8.68 6.35 7.68
N ALA A 35 -9.76 6.93 7.15
CA ALA A 35 -10.73 6.17 6.36
C ALA A 35 -10.09 5.65 5.06
N SER A 36 -9.31 6.50 4.39
CA SER A 36 -8.61 6.12 3.17
C SER A 36 -7.36 5.25 3.42
N ALA A 37 -6.60 5.48 4.49
CA ALA A 37 -5.42 4.68 4.81
C ALA A 37 -5.76 3.28 5.37
N MET A 38 -6.89 3.14 6.07
CA MET A 38 -7.30 1.85 6.65
C MET A 38 -8.18 1.02 5.71
N ASN A 39 -8.58 1.58 4.57
CA ASN A 39 -9.31 0.84 3.54
C ASN A 39 -8.34 -0.06 2.74
N VAL A 40 -8.33 -1.36 2.99
CA VAL A 40 -7.41 -2.28 2.29
C VAL A 40 -7.60 -2.30 0.76
N SER A 41 -8.78 -1.95 0.25
CA SER A 41 -9.03 -1.89 -1.19
C SER A 41 -8.39 -0.68 -1.88
N ASN A 42 -7.69 0.16 -1.12
CA ASN A 42 -6.77 1.19 -1.61
C ASN A 42 -5.33 0.66 -1.81
N TYR A 43 -5.11 -0.64 -1.64
CA TYR A 43 -3.77 -1.24 -1.68
C TYR A 43 -3.72 -2.41 -2.65
N TRP A 44 -2.59 -2.49 -3.36
CA TRP A 44 -2.20 -3.63 -4.16
C TRP A 44 -0.84 -4.14 -3.69
N ILE A 45 -0.64 -5.45 -3.79
CA ILE A 45 0.67 -6.08 -3.62
C ILE A 45 0.99 -6.82 -4.90
N ARG A 46 2.00 -6.33 -5.62
CA ARG A 46 2.50 -6.97 -6.84
C ARG A 46 3.57 -7.99 -6.48
N SER A 47 3.55 -9.15 -7.14
CA SER A 47 4.64 -10.13 -7.10
C SER A 47 5.43 -10.13 -8.40
N ASN A 48 6.71 -10.53 -8.35
CA ASN A 48 7.48 -10.92 -9.54
C ASN A 48 7.08 -12.30 -10.12
N MET A 49 6.17 -13.01 -9.45
CA MET A 49 5.51 -14.24 -9.89
C MET A 49 4.01 -13.96 -10.16
N GLU A 50 3.23 -15.03 -10.33
CA GLU A 50 1.77 -14.97 -10.24
C GLU A 50 1.30 -14.48 -8.85
N PRO A 51 0.05 -13.99 -8.70
CA PRO A 51 -0.51 -13.59 -7.41
C PRO A 51 -0.47 -14.75 -6.38
N VAL A 52 0.58 -14.78 -5.56
CA VAL A 52 0.85 -15.83 -4.57
C VAL A 52 1.17 -15.24 -3.20
N GLY A 53 0.73 -15.93 -2.14
CA GLY A 53 0.83 -15.43 -0.78
C GLY A 53 0.07 -14.11 -0.66
N ILE A 54 0.73 -13.07 -0.14
CA ILE A 54 0.11 -11.75 0.08
C ILE A 54 -0.11 -10.93 -1.21
N ALA A 55 0.32 -11.40 -2.38
CA ALA A 55 0.13 -10.66 -3.63
C ALA A 55 -1.32 -10.70 -4.11
N SER A 56 -1.83 -9.55 -4.54
CA SER A 56 -3.15 -9.40 -5.14
C SER A 56 -3.09 -9.30 -6.67
N VAL A 57 -1.92 -9.00 -7.23
CA VAL A 57 -1.74 -8.70 -8.65
C VAL A 57 -0.39 -9.21 -9.18
N GLY A 58 -0.36 -9.67 -10.44
CA GLY A 58 0.85 -10.13 -11.10
C GLY A 58 1.74 -8.98 -11.58
N MET A 59 2.99 -9.30 -11.94
CA MET A 59 3.98 -8.28 -12.33
C MET A 59 3.54 -7.42 -13.54
N LYS A 60 2.80 -8.02 -14.46
CA LYS A 60 2.42 -7.41 -15.76
C LYS A 60 1.00 -6.85 -15.78
N ASP A 61 0.23 -7.08 -14.73
CA ASP A 61 -1.18 -6.73 -14.72
C ASP A 61 -1.39 -5.27 -14.31
N ALA A 62 -2.39 -4.66 -14.93
CA ALA A 62 -2.87 -3.34 -14.55
C ALA A 62 -3.52 -3.41 -13.15
N LEU A 63 -3.41 -2.32 -12.39
CA LEU A 63 -4.13 -2.20 -11.12
C LEU A 63 -5.59 -1.89 -11.42
N THR A 64 -6.49 -2.75 -10.96
CA THR A 64 -7.94 -2.57 -11.09
C THR A 64 -8.61 -2.78 -9.75
N PRO A 65 -9.83 -2.25 -9.54
CA PRO A 65 -10.58 -2.48 -8.30
C PRO A 65 -10.78 -3.97 -7.97
N GLU A 66 -10.88 -4.82 -8.99
CA GLU A 66 -11.11 -6.26 -8.84
C GLU A 66 -9.88 -7.02 -8.31
N ASN A 67 -8.66 -6.49 -8.54
CA ASN A 67 -7.41 -7.09 -8.07
C ASN A 67 -6.74 -6.30 -6.93
N ALA A 68 -7.47 -5.39 -6.31
CA ALA A 68 -7.10 -4.78 -5.04
C ALA A 68 -7.11 -5.82 -3.91
N ILE A 69 -6.41 -5.52 -2.81
CA ILE A 69 -6.50 -6.35 -1.61
C ILE A 69 -7.95 -6.33 -1.10
N ARG A 70 -8.52 -7.53 -0.92
CA ARG A 70 -9.90 -7.69 -0.48
C ARG A 70 -10.00 -7.57 1.06
N PRO A 71 -11.08 -6.98 1.60
CA PRO A 71 -11.31 -6.83 3.05
C PRO A 71 -11.29 -8.13 3.87
N ASP A 72 -11.58 -9.27 3.25
CA ASP A 72 -11.50 -10.57 3.90
C ASP A 72 -10.08 -11.14 3.92
N LEU A 73 -9.10 -10.57 3.21
CA LEU A 73 -7.73 -11.10 3.13
C LEU A 73 -6.72 -10.35 3.99
N ALA A 74 -7.01 -9.10 4.37
CA ALA A 74 -6.12 -8.30 5.20
C ALA A 74 -6.89 -7.25 6.02
N MET A 75 -6.20 -6.65 6.98
CA MET A 75 -6.69 -5.55 7.79
C MET A 75 -5.56 -4.53 7.98
N ILE A 76 -5.90 -3.24 8.02
CA ILE A 76 -4.97 -2.16 8.33
C ILE A 76 -5.33 -1.52 9.68
N THR A 77 -4.33 -1.33 10.54
CA THR A 77 -4.47 -0.63 11.83
C THR A 77 -3.39 0.43 11.98
N LEU A 78 -3.63 1.44 12.82
CA LEU A 78 -2.59 2.38 13.21
C LEU A 78 -1.45 1.66 13.95
N ALA A 79 -0.21 2.08 13.68
CA ALA A 79 0.95 1.66 14.46
C ALA A 79 1.19 2.59 15.67
N ASP A 80 0.81 3.86 15.54
CA ASP A 80 0.90 4.89 16.58
C ASP A 80 -0.09 6.04 16.31
N GLN A 81 -0.04 7.10 17.12
CA GLN A 81 -0.96 8.25 17.03
C GLN A 81 -0.55 9.28 15.97
N THR A 82 0.54 9.08 15.22
CA THR A 82 1.03 10.06 14.24
C THR A 82 0.22 10.09 12.95
N MET A 83 -0.56 9.02 12.69
CA MET A 83 -1.24 8.78 11.41
C MET A 83 -0.27 8.71 10.21
N THR A 84 1.03 8.51 10.46
CA THR A 84 2.04 8.31 9.41
C THR A 84 2.41 6.83 9.28
N ARG A 85 2.03 5.98 10.24
CA ARG A 85 2.47 4.59 10.34
C ARG A 85 1.30 3.64 10.56
N PHE A 86 1.24 2.62 9.72
CA PHE A 86 0.15 1.66 9.68
C PHE A 86 0.67 0.23 9.57
N TYR A 87 0.05 -0.69 10.31
CA TYR A 87 0.26 -2.12 10.12
C TYR A 87 -0.75 -2.65 9.12
N LEU A 88 -0.26 -3.25 8.03
CA LEU A 88 -1.06 -4.06 7.11
C LEU A 88 -0.83 -5.53 7.45
N THR A 89 -1.85 -6.19 8.00
CA THR A 89 -1.79 -7.59 8.45
C THR A 89 -2.65 -8.46 7.56
N PHE A 90 -2.05 -9.48 6.96
CA PHE A 90 -2.68 -10.43 6.05
C PHE A 90 -3.14 -11.69 6.79
N ARG A 91 -4.16 -12.37 6.24
CA ARG A 91 -4.59 -13.69 6.72
C ARG A 91 -3.66 -14.83 6.31
N ILE A 92 -2.84 -14.60 5.29
CA ILE A 92 -1.87 -15.54 4.73
C ILE A 92 -0.48 -14.94 4.78
N ASN A 93 0.53 -15.80 4.77
CA ASN A 93 1.93 -15.38 4.83
C ASN A 93 2.44 -14.92 3.46
N ALA A 94 3.42 -14.02 3.49
CA ALA A 94 4.31 -13.79 2.36
C ALA A 94 5.11 -15.06 2.09
N VAL A 95 5.37 -15.33 0.82
CA VAL A 95 6.21 -16.46 0.42
C VAL A 95 7.67 -16.02 0.47
N SER A 96 8.49 -16.79 1.19
CA SER A 96 9.93 -16.53 1.29
C SER A 96 10.60 -16.49 -0.08
N GLY A 97 11.48 -15.52 -0.30
CA GLY A 97 12.25 -15.36 -1.53
C GLY A 97 11.50 -14.71 -2.71
N ILE A 98 10.21 -14.42 -2.55
CA ILE A 98 9.42 -13.70 -3.57
C ILE A 98 9.61 -12.20 -3.41
N LEU A 99 9.81 -11.50 -4.53
CA LEU A 99 9.88 -10.05 -4.56
C LEU A 99 8.47 -9.48 -4.63
N TYR A 100 8.13 -8.68 -3.61
CA TYR A 100 6.86 -7.97 -3.52
C TYR A 100 7.06 -6.48 -3.70
N THR A 101 6.09 -5.81 -4.34
CA THR A 101 5.99 -4.35 -4.43
C THR A 101 4.64 -3.90 -3.85
N VAL A 102 4.68 -2.99 -2.89
CA VAL A 102 3.50 -2.40 -2.25
C VAL A 102 3.08 -1.14 -2.98
N LEU A 103 1.83 -1.10 -3.41
CA LEU A 103 1.29 -0.05 -4.26
C LEU A 103 0.03 0.52 -3.60
N PRO A 104 0.19 1.47 -2.65
CA PRO A 104 -0.95 2.22 -2.13
C PRO A 104 -1.43 3.23 -3.18
N CYS A 105 -2.75 3.33 -3.33
CA CYS A 105 -3.44 4.32 -4.13
C CYS A 105 -4.57 4.95 -3.31
N PHE A 106 -5.00 6.15 -3.67
CA PHE A 106 -6.20 6.78 -3.12
C PHE A 106 -6.15 7.12 -1.61
N VAL A 107 -4.96 7.08 -1.00
CA VAL A 107 -4.75 7.51 0.39
C VAL A 107 -4.71 9.04 0.42
N SER A 108 -5.66 9.63 1.14
CA SER A 108 -5.79 11.09 1.24
C SER A 108 -4.94 11.65 2.38
N LEU A 109 -4.60 12.94 2.32
CA LEU A 109 -3.97 13.63 3.44
C LEU A 109 -4.96 13.73 4.61
N GLN A 110 -4.48 13.72 5.84
CA GLN A 110 -5.31 13.86 7.05
C GLN A 110 -6.32 15.02 6.92
N GLY A 111 -7.59 14.72 7.14
CA GLY A 111 -8.69 15.69 7.05
C GLY A 111 -9.14 16.03 5.62
N MET A 112 -8.54 15.41 4.59
CA MET A 112 -8.92 15.54 3.18
C MET A 112 -9.55 14.24 2.67
N SER A 113 -10.18 14.30 1.50
CA SER A 113 -10.75 13.14 0.80
C SER A 113 -10.70 13.35 -0.72
N GLY A 114 -10.89 12.27 -1.48
CA GLY A 114 -11.00 12.33 -2.94
C GLY A 114 -9.67 12.28 -3.69
N TYR A 115 -8.57 11.90 -3.04
CA TYR A 115 -7.33 11.60 -3.77
C TYR A 115 -7.53 10.35 -4.65
N THR A 116 -7.20 10.44 -5.94
CA THR A 116 -7.39 9.36 -6.92
C THR A 116 -6.08 8.90 -7.58
N GLY A 117 -4.94 9.19 -6.95
CA GLY A 117 -3.62 8.89 -7.51
C GLY A 117 -2.87 7.78 -6.75
N GLU A 118 -1.63 7.58 -7.14
CA GLU A 118 -0.69 6.68 -6.48
C GLU A 118 -0.06 7.37 -5.27
N ASN A 119 0.21 6.63 -4.19
CA ASN A 119 0.84 7.15 -2.99
C ASN A 119 2.30 6.70 -2.88
N TRP A 120 3.01 6.53 -3.99
CA TRP A 120 4.43 6.15 -4.02
C TRP A 120 5.18 6.98 -5.06
N ALA A 121 6.50 7.07 -4.90
CA ALA A 121 7.39 7.90 -5.71
C ALA A 121 8.69 7.14 -6.03
N PRO A 122 9.56 7.64 -6.93
CA PRO A 122 10.79 6.94 -7.32
C PRO A 122 11.74 6.57 -6.16
N PHE A 123 11.67 7.27 -5.02
CA PHE A 123 12.49 7.01 -3.83
C PHE A 123 11.77 6.23 -2.73
N SER A 124 10.53 5.80 -2.97
CA SER A 124 9.79 4.93 -2.05
C SER A 124 10.47 3.58 -1.94
N ARG A 125 10.78 3.14 -0.71
CA ARG A 125 11.23 1.77 -0.42
C ARG A 125 10.02 0.86 -0.27
N ASN A 126 9.24 0.71 -1.34
CA ASN A 126 8.00 -0.07 -1.36
C ASN A 126 8.21 -1.51 -1.85
N MET A 127 9.46 -1.95 -2.00
CA MET A 127 9.82 -3.29 -2.43
C MET A 127 10.50 -4.05 -1.30
N PHE A 128 10.17 -5.33 -1.14
CA PHE A 128 10.83 -6.22 -0.18
C PHE A 128 10.83 -7.66 -0.70
N ILE A 129 11.77 -8.46 -0.20
CA ILE A 129 11.80 -9.91 -0.42
C ILE A 129 11.11 -10.55 0.78
N GLY A 130 10.16 -11.44 0.54
CA GLY A 130 9.49 -12.19 1.61
C GLY A 130 10.51 -12.93 2.49
N MET A 131 10.39 -12.75 3.81
CA MET A 131 11.14 -13.50 4.83
C MET A 131 10.66 -14.94 4.98
#